data_AF-A0A6L6YJS0-F1
#
_entry.id   AF-A0A6L6YJS0-F1
#
_cell.length_a   1.000
_cell.length_b   1.000
_cell.length_c   1.000
_cell.angle_alpha   90.00
_cell.angle_beta   90.00
_cell.angle_gamma   90.00
#
_symmetry.space_group_name_H-M   'P 1'
#
loop_
_entity.id
_entity.type
_entity.pdbx_description
1 polymer ?
#
loop_
_entity_poly.entity_id
_entity_poly.type
_entity_poly.pdbx_seq_one_letter_code
_entity_poly.pdbx_strand_id
1 'polypeptide(L)'
;MKAFICLLFCLLLSGCASVQVSSIDSQEYLKQRRGDVISQGHLSEQNITVLTALGLSDCENNIDTCLKTVSNSKITGTDQKLSALAEMWLFKAMKTQKDAKIRMQNREFVDEENLVSQLVNDYLEAARYAYAYLFFSDRTISSRALEDRQTQVKDYYNFAVQNAIEQLYIAAKGKPIQFPIREKNWEISIAGLSAPELSQPDHITDIIPDTVLSFKGLKNQYSQDGLGARMVLSAKEGKEEKDQPWRLMPYSAITAMISFPGKNLSEITQTHEALITTYDASTTGSITIGKTRVPLSANFSGAYGLWLASSDFAVTSFTSIFGRGTIIDRPAVFLMRPYQKNLRTIILIHGLASSPEAWVNTANEIMGDKILRDHFQIWQVYYPTNVPLLINRYEIAEAINKTIDHFDPSRSNIASRGITLIGHSMGGILARLLVSSSGDVLLDALEKKYPAAGAKLSAKSSKFSSIIKFEPLRGVSDAIFLAAPHRGTPYADASWAKYLASFVKLPLSIVNTVGEMALTIFGRELPREISMTGVDNLSAKDPTVKILEQLKISPNVKYFSIIGRENPEGPLEESSDGIVPYWSSHLDGAASETVVVSGHSVQETPQAILKIREILRSEIITKPTAR
;
A
#
# COMPACT_ATOMS: atom_id res chain seq x y z
N MET A 1 88.51 -8.14 2.41
CA MET A 1 87.89 -8.87 1.27
C MET A 1 86.85 -9.91 1.68
N LYS A 2 87.07 -10.76 2.70
CA LYS A 2 86.07 -11.79 3.10
C LYS A 2 84.73 -11.24 3.64
N ALA A 3 84.74 -10.10 4.34
CA ALA A 3 83.50 -9.49 4.86
C ALA A 3 82.62 -8.84 3.77
N PHE A 4 83.22 -8.37 2.67
CA PHE A 4 82.49 -7.72 1.58
C PHE A 4 81.79 -8.74 0.66
N ILE A 5 82.37 -9.95 0.53
CA ILE A 5 81.79 -11.04 -0.26
C ILE A 5 80.58 -11.66 0.47
N CYS A 6 80.59 -11.74 1.81
CA CYS A 6 79.41 -12.17 2.57
C CYS A 6 78.24 -11.16 2.47
N LEU A 7 78.51 -9.85 2.43
CA LEU A 7 77.44 -8.84 2.32
C LEU A 7 76.77 -8.87 0.94
N LEU A 8 77.55 -9.13 -0.12
CA LEU A 8 77.03 -9.22 -1.49
C LEU A 8 76.19 -10.49 -1.72
N PHE A 9 76.52 -11.59 -1.04
CA PHE A 9 75.73 -12.84 -1.14
C PHE A 9 74.41 -12.77 -0.35
N CYS A 10 74.34 -12.00 0.75
CA CYS A 10 73.09 -11.78 1.49
C CYS A 10 72.10 -10.86 0.75
N LEU A 11 72.57 -9.94 -0.10
CA LEU A 11 71.70 -9.06 -0.91
C LEU A 11 71.15 -9.74 -2.17
N LEU A 12 71.72 -10.87 -2.60
CA LEU A 12 71.21 -11.67 -3.72
C LEU A 12 70.23 -12.78 -3.28
N LEU A 13 69.96 -12.89 -1.98
CA LEU A 13 69.00 -13.83 -1.38
C LEU A 13 67.70 -13.15 -0.93
N SER A 14 67.43 -11.90 -1.32
CA SER A 14 66.08 -11.36 -1.24
C SER A 14 65.24 -12.01 -2.33
N GLY A 15 64.69 -13.20 -2.04
CA GLY A 15 63.68 -13.82 -2.87
C GLY A 15 62.59 -12.78 -3.14
N CYS A 16 62.31 -12.51 -4.42
CA CYS A 16 61.16 -11.73 -4.83
C CYS A 16 59.91 -12.47 -4.34
N ALA A 17 59.43 -12.13 -3.15
CA ALA A 17 58.07 -12.50 -2.79
C ALA A 17 57.16 -11.70 -3.72
N SER A 18 56.60 -12.36 -4.75
CA SER A 18 55.70 -11.75 -5.74
C SER A 18 54.38 -11.26 -5.14
N VAL A 19 54.15 -11.53 -3.85
CA VAL A 19 52.93 -11.20 -3.11
C VAL A 19 53.31 -10.26 -1.97
N GLN A 20 52.95 -8.98 -2.12
CA GLN A 20 52.97 -8.01 -1.02
C GLN A 20 51.64 -8.09 -0.25
N VAL A 21 51.72 -8.10 1.09
CA VAL A 21 50.54 -8.12 1.96
C VAL A 21 50.32 -6.72 2.51
N SER A 22 49.14 -6.15 2.24
CA SER A 22 48.65 -4.92 2.87
C SER A 22 47.36 -5.20 3.63
N SER A 23 47.15 -4.53 4.77
CA SER A 23 45.90 -4.59 5.50
C SER A 23 44.88 -3.65 4.87
N ILE A 24 43.72 -4.17 4.49
CA ILE A 24 42.57 -3.37 4.04
C ILE A 24 41.64 -3.15 5.24
N ASP A 25 41.06 -1.96 5.36
CA ASP A 25 40.07 -1.68 6.40
C ASP A 25 38.80 -2.54 6.22
N SER A 26 38.15 -2.89 7.32
CA SER A 26 36.95 -3.74 7.32
C SER A 26 35.78 -3.18 6.50
N GLN A 27 35.60 -1.86 6.45
CA GLN A 27 34.55 -1.23 5.64
C GLN A 27 34.88 -1.32 4.15
N GLU A 28 36.13 -1.08 3.80
CA GLU A 28 36.61 -1.16 2.42
C GLU A 28 36.56 -2.61 1.91
N TYR A 29 36.91 -3.59 2.73
CA TYR A 29 36.73 -5.01 2.43
C TYR A 29 35.26 -5.36 2.13
N LEU A 30 34.32 -4.90 2.97
CA LEU A 30 32.90 -5.14 2.75
C LEU A 30 32.38 -4.42 1.49
N LYS A 31 32.85 -3.20 1.22
CA LYS A 31 32.51 -2.43 0.03
C LYS A 31 33.00 -3.12 -1.25
N GLN A 32 34.22 -3.65 -1.25
CA GLN A 32 34.77 -4.41 -2.39
C GLN A 32 34.02 -5.73 -2.58
N ARG A 33 33.70 -6.43 -1.50
CA ARG A 33 33.05 -7.74 -1.55
C ARG A 33 31.57 -7.68 -1.97
N ARG A 34 30.85 -6.63 -1.55
CA ARG A 34 29.41 -6.46 -1.82
C ARG A 34 29.12 -5.49 -2.96
N GLY A 35 30.12 -4.70 -3.36
CA GLY A 35 30.02 -3.75 -4.46
C GLY A 35 29.81 -4.42 -5.81
N ASP A 36 29.06 -3.74 -6.67
CA ASP A 36 28.73 -4.17 -8.01
C ASP A 36 28.34 -2.99 -8.91
N VAL A 37 27.98 -3.32 -10.16
CA VAL A 37 27.54 -2.35 -11.16
C VAL A 37 26.37 -1.48 -10.70
N ILE A 38 25.40 -2.01 -9.95
CA ILE A 38 24.23 -1.25 -9.50
C ILE A 38 24.64 -0.24 -8.43
N SER A 39 25.44 -0.69 -7.45
CA SER A 39 25.82 0.12 -6.28
C SER A 39 26.97 1.10 -6.54
N GLN A 40 27.90 0.76 -7.42
CA GLN A 40 29.13 1.54 -7.66
C GLN A 40 29.25 2.12 -9.07
N GLY A 41 28.47 1.61 -10.03
CA GLY A 41 28.58 2.01 -11.44
C GLY A 41 29.79 1.43 -12.17
N HIS A 42 30.49 0.47 -11.56
CA HIS A 42 31.67 -0.22 -12.07
C HIS A 42 31.52 -1.74 -11.90
N LEU A 43 32.24 -2.53 -12.69
CA LEU A 43 32.19 -4.00 -12.60
C LEU A 43 32.74 -4.48 -11.24
N SER A 44 32.06 -5.45 -10.61
CA SER A 44 32.47 -6.04 -9.33
C SER A 44 33.82 -6.73 -9.39
N GLU A 45 34.49 -6.85 -8.24
CA GLU A 45 35.76 -7.60 -8.09
C GLU A 45 35.64 -9.06 -8.55
N GLN A 46 34.48 -9.70 -8.32
CA GLN A 46 34.23 -11.06 -8.80
C GLN A 46 34.23 -11.11 -10.33
N ASN A 47 33.67 -10.09 -10.99
CA ASN A 47 33.67 -10.00 -12.44
C ASN A 47 35.06 -9.67 -13.00
N ILE A 48 35.79 -8.75 -12.35
CA ILE A 48 37.19 -8.43 -12.68
C ILE A 48 38.06 -9.69 -12.59
N THR A 49 37.84 -10.56 -11.61
CA THR A 49 38.55 -11.84 -11.48
C THR A 49 38.31 -12.74 -12.70
N VAL A 50 37.06 -12.83 -13.18
CA VAL A 50 36.72 -13.62 -14.38
C VAL A 50 37.38 -13.03 -15.63
N LEU A 51 37.36 -11.71 -15.78
CA LEU A 51 37.97 -11.01 -16.91
C LEU A 51 39.50 -11.19 -16.92
N THR A 52 40.14 -11.01 -15.76
CA THR A 52 41.59 -11.20 -15.59
C THR A 52 42.01 -12.64 -15.88
N ALA A 53 41.23 -13.63 -15.44
CA ALA A 53 41.49 -15.03 -15.75
C ALA A 53 41.42 -15.36 -17.26
N LEU A 54 40.69 -14.56 -18.03
CA LEU A 54 40.62 -14.63 -19.50
C LEU A 54 41.64 -13.74 -20.20
N GLY A 55 42.53 -13.07 -19.47
CA GLY A 55 43.51 -12.13 -20.01
C GLY A 55 42.89 -10.84 -20.56
N LEU A 56 41.68 -10.50 -20.14
CA LEU A 56 40.98 -9.28 -20.54
C LEU A 56 41.28 -8.15 -19.56
N SER A 57 41.60 -6.98 -20.09
CA SER A 57 41.79 -5.73 -19.34
C SER A 57 40.96 -4.61 -19.98
N ASP A 58 40.72 -3.53 -19.23
CA ASP A 58 40.03 -2.33 -19.71
C ASP A 58 38.63 -2.57 -20.32
N CYS A 59 37.90 -3.54 -19.75
CA CYS A 59 36.57 -3.93 -20.27
C CYS A 59 35.48 -2.88 -20.05
N GLU A 60 35.65 -1.97 -19.09
CA GLU A 60 34.69 -0.86 -18.91
C GLU A 60 34.71 0.12 -20.09
N ASN A 61 35.84 0.22 -20.80
CA ASN A 61 35.99 1.03 -22.01
C ASN A 61 35.77 0.22 -23.30
N ASN A 62 36.01 -1.09 -23.27
CA ASN A 62 35.93 -1.99 -24.43
C ASN A 62 34.86 -3.08 -24.26
N ILE A 63 33.70 -2.71 -23.71
CA ILE A 63 32.70 -3.67 -23.21
C ILE A 63 32.21 -4.66 -24.27
N ASP A 64 31.99 -4.23 -25.52
CA ASP A 64 31.51 -5.10 -26.60
C ASP A 64 32.52 -6.22 -26.94
N THR A 65 33.81 -5.87 -27.02
CA THR A 65 34.89 -6.83 -27.28
C THR A 65 35.01 -7.83 -26.13
N CYS A 66 34.94 -7.35 -24.89
CA CYS A 66 34.98 -8.22 -23.72
C CYS A 66 33.75 -9.14 -23.66
N LEU A 67 32.54 -8.61 -23.87
CA LEU A 67 31.29 -9.40 -23.91
C LEU A 67 31.39 -10.55 -24.92
N LYS A 68 31.88 -10.27 -26.14
CA LYS A 68 32.08 -11.29 -27.17
C LYS A 68 33.10 -12.35 -26.75
N THR A 69 34.18 -11.94 -26.10
CA THR A 69 35.23 -12.87 -25.66
C THR A 69 34.76 -13.77 -24.52
N VAL A 70 34.13 -13.19 -23.48
CA VAL A 70 33.56 -13.94 -22.36
C VAL A 70 32.48 -14.91 -22.85
N SER A 71 31.58 -14.47 -23.74
CA SER A 71 30.51 -15.30 -24.31
C SER A 71 31.04 -16.52 -25.06
N ASN A 72 32.18 -16.41 -25.75
CA ASN A 72 32.78 -17.51 -26.51
C ASN A 72 33.76 -18.36 -25.68
N SER A 73 34.11 -17.92 -24.47
CA SER A 73 35.06 -18.63 -23.62
C SER A 73 34.51 -20.00 -23.16
N LYS A 74 35.39 -21.00 -23.12
CA LYS A 74 35.15 -22.35 -22.56
C LYS A 74 35.92 -22.61 -21.25
N ILE A 75 36.71 -21.64 -20.80
CA ILE A 75 37.69 -21.78 -19.73
C ILE A 75 37.06 -21.49 -18.35
N THR A 76 35.97 -20.74 -18.31
CA THR A 76 35.26 -20.36 -17.08
C THR A 76 34.14 -21.33 -16.75
N GLY A 77 33.92 -21.58 -15.46
CA GLY A 77 32.76 -22.38 -15.02
C GLY A 77 31.44 -21.72 -15.42
N THR A 78 30.41 -22.52 -15.70
CA THR A 78 29.09 -22.06 -16.18
C THR A 78 28.54 -20.90 -15.34
N ASP A 79 28.53 -21.04 -14.01
CA ASP A 79 28.03 -20.04 -13.06
C ASP A 79 28.80 -18.70 -13.14
N GLN A 80 30.14 -18.77 -13.20
CA GLN A 80 30.99 -17.58 -13.28
C GLN A 80 30.74 -16.84 -14.59
N LYS A 81 30.66 -17.57 -15.70
CA LYS A 81 30.38 -17.01 -17.02
C LYS A 81 29.01 -16.32 -17.08
N LEU A 82 27.96 -16.98 -16.61
CA LEU A 82 26.61 -16.43 -16.68
C LEU A 82 26.45 -15.19 -15.79
N SER A 83 26.97 -15.25 -14.56
CA SER A 83 26.92 -14.08 -13.66
C SER A 83 27.77 -12.91 -14.17
N ALA A 84 28.93 -13.19 -14.78
CA ALA A 84 29.77 -12.17 -15.41
C ALA A 84 29.05 -11.48 -16.58
N LEU A 85 28.47 -12.26 -17.49
CA LEU A 85 27.74 -11.72 -18.64
C LEU A 85 26.52 -10.91 -18.21
N ALA A 86 25.77 -11.36 -17.20
CA ALA A 86 24.64 -10.60 -16.65
C ALA A 86 25.07 -9.20 -16.18
N GLU A 87 26.16 -9.12 -15.42
CA GLU A 87 26.69 -7.86 -14.91
C GLU A 87 27.27 -6.95 -16.01
N MET A 88 28.00 -7.53 -16.98
CA MET A 88 28.61 -6.78 -18.08
C MET A 88 27.56 -6.17 -19.02
N TRP A 89 26.50 -6.91 -19.34
CA TRP A 89 25.38 -6.37 -20.12
C TRP A 89 24.65 -5.27 -19.36
N LEU A 90 24.45 -5.45 -18.04
CA LEU A 90 23.85 -4.44 -17.20
C LEU A 90 24.71 -3.15 -17.14
N PHE A 91 26.03 -3.29 -17.01
CA PHE A 91 26.98 -2.18 -17.08
C PHE A 91 26.88 -1.42 -18.41
N LYS A 92 26.83 -2.15 -19.53
CA LYS A 92 26.67 -1.55 -20.86
C LYS A 92 25.38 -0.74 -20.96
N ALA A 93 24.26 -1.27 -20.47
CA ALA A 93 22.98 -0.57 -20.48
C ALA A 93 23.02 0.70 -19.61
N MET A 94 23.50 0.60 -18.37
CA MET A 94 23.59 1.71 -17.43
C MET A 94 24.54 2.82 -17.92
N LYS A 95 25.69 2.44 -18.49
CA LYS A 95 26.64 3.39 -19.10
C LYS A 95 26.01 4.12 -20.28
N THR A 96 25.36 3.38 -21.18
CA THR A 96 24.65 3.93 -22.35
C THR A 96 23.57 4.95 -21.93
N GLN A 97 22.77 4.60 -20.93
CA GLN A 97 21.72 5.49 -20.39
C GLN A 97 22.30 6.74 -19.73
N LYS A 98 23.38 6.60 -18.97
CA LYS A 98 24.09 7.71 -18.32
C LYS A 98 24.68 8.67 -19.36
N ASP A 99 25.37 8.14 -20.37
CA ASP A 99 25.99 8.93 -21.43
C ASP A 99 24.93 9.68 -22.24
N ALA A 100 23.82 9.02 -22.59
CA ALA A 100 22.69 9.66 -23.24
C ALA A 100 22.11 10.83 -22.41
N LYS A 101 21.94 10.65 -21.10
CA LYS A 101 21.46 11.71 -20.20
C LYS A 101 22.40 12.92 -20.17
N ILE A 102 23.72 12.69 -20.12
CA ILE A 102 24.73 13.77 -20.15
C ILE A 102 24.65 14.53 -21.48
N ARG A 103 24.56 13.81 -22.60
CA ARG A 103 24.42 14.42 -23.94
C ARG A 103 23.16 15.25 -24.06
N MET A 104 22.01 14.75 -23.60
CA MET A 104 20.75 15.50 -23.55
C MET A 104 20.86 16.77 -22.68
N GLN A 105 21.52 16.70 -21.51
CA GLN A 105 21.77 17.86 -20.65
C GLN A 105 22.65 18.91 -21.33
N ASN A 106 23.63 18.47 -22.12
CA ASN A 106 24.49 19.32 -22.93
C ASN A 106 23.81 19.80 -24.23
N ARG A 107 22.52 19.50 -24.43
CA ARG A 107 21.73 19.82 -25.63
C ARG A 107 22.30 19.22 -26.92
N GLU A 108 23.01 18.12 -26.81
CA GLU A 108 23.43 17.33 -27.96
C GLU A 108 22.27 16.50 -28.50
N PHE A 109 22.28 16.26 -29.81
CA PHE A 109 21.29 15.39 -30.44
C PHE A 109 21.48 13.93 -29.99
N VAL A 110 20.39 13.33 -29.50
CA VAL A 110 20.29 11.92 -29.17
C VAL A 110 19.10 11.34 -29.93
N ASP A 111 19.35 10.29 -30.72
CA ASP A 111 18.30 9.51 -31.36
C ASP A 111 17.61 8.66 -30.28
N GLU A 112 16.48 9.16 -29.76
CA GLU A 112 15.74 8.51 -28.69
C GLU A 112 15.22 7.13 -29.08
N GLU A 113 14.85 6.91 -30.36
CA GLU A 113 14.30 5.63 -30.81
C GLU A 113 15.39 4.56 -30.84
N ASN A 114 16.56 4.89 -31.42
CA ASN A 114 17.71 3.99 -31.41
C ASN A 114 18.25 3.75 -29.99
N LEU A 115 18.25 4.79 -29.13
CA LEU A 115 18.65 4.67 -27.73
C LEU A 115 17.75 3.67 -26.99
N VAL A 116 16.43 3.85 -27.08
CA VAL A 116 15.44 2.96 -26.43
C VAL A 116 15.61 1.53 -26.94
N SER A 117 15.74 1.35 -28.26
CA SER A 117 16.00 0.05 -28.88
C SER A 117 17.29 -0.62 -28.39
N GLN A 118 18.37 0.15 -28.18
CA GLN A 118 19.62 -0.36 -27.61
C GLN A 118 19.46 -0.73 -26.14
N LEU A 119 18.82 0.12 -25.33
CA LEU A 119 18.62 -0.14 -23.90
C LEU A 119 17.72 -1.35 -23.66
N VAL A 120 16.62 -1.51 -24.41
CA VAL A 120 15.75 -2.70 -24.32
C VAL A 120 16.57 -3.96 -24.58
N ASN A 121 17.36 -3.99 -25.66
CA ASN A 121 18.22 -5.13 -25.95
C ASN A 121 19.19 -5.44 -24.80
N ASP A 122 19.94 -4.43 -24.35
CA ASP A 122 21.02 -4.63 -23.37
C ASP A 122 20.45 -5.06 -22.00
N TYR A 123 19.29 -4.54 -21.59
CA TYR A 123 18.58 -4.98 -20.40
C TYR A 123 17.98 -6.38 -20.54
N LEU A 124 17.43 -6.75 -21.70
CA LEU A 124 16.94 -8.12 -21.95
C LEU A 124 18.08 -9.14 -21.93
N GLU A 125 19.25 -8.80 -22.48
CA GLU A 125 20.46 -9.64 -22.40
C GLU A 125 20.92 -9.84 -20.95
N ALA A 126 20.99 -8.76 -20.17
CA ALA A 126 21.32 -8.83 -18.74
C ALA A 126 20.33 -9.73 -17.97
N ALA A 127 19.03 -9.55 -18.20
CA ALA A 127 17.98 -10.36 -17.60
C ALA A 127 18.07 -11.83 -18.04
N ARG A 128 18.36 -12.12 -19.32
CA ARG A 128 18.50 -13.48 -19.86
C ARG A 128 19.63 -14.25 -19.22
N TYR A 129 20.81 -13.65 -19.10
CA TYR A 129 21.96 -14.28 -18.43
C TYR A 129 21.76 -14.44 -16.93
N ALA A 130 21.14 -13.46 -16.27
CA ALA A 130 20.78 -13.59 -14.86
C ALA A 130 19.75 -14.69 -14.62
N TYR A 131 18.70 -14.76 -15.44
CA TYR A 131 17.69 -15.83 -15.42
C TYR A 131 18.32 -17.22 -15.65
N ALA A 132 19.22 -17.32 -16.63
CA ALA A 132 19.97 -18.55 -16.91
C ALA A 132 20.84 -18.97 -15.72
N TYR A 133 21.56 -18.03 -15.08
CA TYR A 133 22.33 -18.28 -13.87
C TYR A 133 21.43 -18.82 -12.75
N LEU A 134 20.29 -18.17 -12.51
CA LEU A 134 19.39 -18.51 -11.41
C LEU A 134 18.74 -19.89 -11.58
N PHE A 135 18.38 -20.29 -12.81
CA PHE A 135 17.51 -21.45 -13.03
C PHE A 135 18.08 -22.59 -13.89
N PHE A 136 19.11 -22.33 -14.70
CA PHE A 136 19.62 -23.26 -15.71
C PHE A 136 21.12 -23.55 -15.57
N SER A 137 21.74 -23.07 -14.50
CA SER A 137 23.13 -23.40 -14.18
C SER A 137 23.22 -24.72 -13.42
N ASP A 138 24.44 -25.25 -13.26
CA ASP A 138 24.68 -26.56 -12.67
C ASP A 138 24.27 -26.63 -11.19
N ARG A 139 24.17 -25.47 -10.53
CA ARG A 139 23.84 -25.32 -9.11
C ARG A 139 22.45 -24.71 -8.93
N THR A 140 21.69 -25.25 -7.97
CA THR A 140 20.36 -24.72 -7.65
C THR A 140 20.45 -23.41 -6.84
N ILE A 141 19.40 -22.59 -6.91
CA ILE A 141 19.24 -21.38 -6.07
C ILE A 141 19.48 -21.71 -4.59
N SER A 142 18.87 -22.79 -4.09
CA SER A 142 18.99 -23.20 -2.69
C SER A 142 20.44 -23.50 -2.29
N SER A 143 21.24 -24.07 -3.20
CA SER A 143 22.65 -24.36 -2.95
C SER A 143 23.54 -23.11 -2.89
N ARG A 144 23.05 -21.96 -3.38
CA ARG A 144 23.77 -20.67 -3.43
C ARG A 144 23.11 -19.58 -2.59
N ALA A 145 22.10 -19.91 -1.80
CA ALA A 145 21.25 -18.93 -1.12
C ALA A 145 22.00 -17.98 -0.16
N LEU A 146 23.19 -18.37 0.33
CA LEU A 146 24.03 -17.58 1.23
C LEU A 146 25.22 -16.90 0.53
N GLU A 147 25.35 -17.07 -0.79
CA GLU A 147 26.44 -16.44 -1.56
C GLU A 147 26.07 -15.00 -1.92
N ASP A 148 26.98 -14.05 -1.66
CA ASP A 148 26.79 -12.64 -2.04
C ASP A 148 26.48 -12.51 -3.55
N ARG A 149 27.12 -13.35 -4.37
CA ARG A 149 26.93 -13.38 -5.83
C ARG A 149 25.50 -13.76 -6.24
N GLN A 150 24.84 -14.65 -5.49
CA GLN A 150 23.45 -15.03 -5.76
C GLN A 150 22.51 -13.84 -5.54
N THR A 151 22.76 -13.05 -4.49
CA THR A 151 22.00 -11.82 -4.22
C THR A 151 22.21 -10.78 -5.32
N GLN A 152 23.47 -10.51 -5.69
CA GLN A 152 23.82 -9.60 -6.77
C GLN A 152 23.14 -9.99 -8.09
N VAL A 153 23.22 -11.25 -8.52
CA VAL A 153 22.61 -11.68 -9.79
C VAL A 153 21.08 -11.60 -9.76
N LYS A 154 20.45 -11.88 -8.61
CA LYS A 154 19.01 -11.64 -8.42
C LYS A 154 18.69 -10.15 -8.56
N ASP A 155 19.51 -9.27 -7.99
CA ASP A 155 19.32 -7.82 -8.11
C ASP A 155 19.56 -7.32 -9.54
N TYR A 156 20.54 -7.87 -10.27
CA TYR A 156 20.74 -7.61 -11.70
C TYR A 156 19.51 -8.00 -12.52
N TYR A 157 18.94 -9.18 -12.27
CA TYR A 157 17.71 -9.61 -12.93
C TYR A 157 16.55 -8.64 -12.64
N ASN A 158 16.30 -8.33 -11.36
CA ASN A 158 15.20 -7.45 -10.97
C ASN A 158 15.35 -6.05 -11.59
N PHE A 159 16.56 -5.48 -11.54
CA PHE A 159 16.86 -4.16 -12.10
C PHE A 159 16.76 -4.15 -13.64
N ALA A 160 17.27 -5.19 -14.31
CA ALA A 160 17.21 -5.30 -15.76
C ALA A 160 15.77 -5.47 -16.26
N VAL A 161 14.97 -6.32 -15.60
CA VAL A 161 13.53 -6.47 -15.91
C VAL A 161 12.81 -5.13 -15.76
N GLN A 162 13.09 -4.41 -14.67
CA GLN A 162 12.45 -3.13 -14.39
C GLN A 162 12.73 -2.12 -15.51
N ASN A 163 14.00 -1.93 -15.84
CA ASN A 163 14.41 -0.95 -16.84
C ASN A 163 13.99 -1.37 -18.26
N ALA A 164 13.98 -2.66 -18.60
CA ALA A 164 13.47 -3.12 -19.88
C ALA A 164 11.99 -2.71 -20.07
N ILE A 165 11.15 -2.92 -19.05
CA ILE A 165 9.73 -2.54 -19.07
C ILE A 165 9.57 -1.00 -19.12
N GLU A 166 10.37 -0.25 -18.37
CA GLU A 166 10.38 1.22 -18.42
C GLU A 166 10.70 1.74 -19.83
N GLN A 167 11.73 1.18 -20.48
CA GLN A 167 12.11 1.59 -21.84
C GLN A 167 11.01 1.26 -22.87
N LEU A 168 10.36 0.09 -22.75
CA LEU A 168 9.21 -0.25 -23.59
C LEU A 168 8.03 0.73 -23.38
N TYR A 169 7.79 1.16 -22.14
CA TYR A 169 6.77 2.15 -21.82
C TYR A 169 7.11 3.53 -22.40
N ILE A 170 8.36 3.97 -22.31
CA ILE A 170 8.85 5.20 -22.95
C ILE A 170 8.66 5.13 -24.48
N ALA A 171 8.99 3.99 -25.10
CA ALA A 171 8.82 3.76 -26.54
C ALA A 171 7.37 3.96 -26.99
N ALA A 172 6.41 3.57 -26.16
CA ALA A 172 4.98 3.66 -26.45
C ALA A 172 4.45 5.10 -26.42
N LYS A 173 5.18 6.05 -25.83
CA LYS A 173 4.83 7.49 -25.76
C LYS A 173 3.41 7.73 -25.21
N GLY A 174 3.05 7.03 -24.14
CA GLY A 174 1.75 7.14 -23.47
C GLY A 174 0.57 6.50 -24.22
N LYS A 175 0.83 5.67 -25.23
CA LYS A 175 -0.17 4.83 -25.89
C LYS A 175 -0.20 3.44 -25.26
N PRO A 176 -1.35 2.73 -25.29
CA PRO A 176 -1.39 1.33 -24.90
C PRO A 176 -0.38 0.50 -25.69
N ILE A 177 0.40 -0.33 -24.99
CA ILE A 177 1.39 -1.21 -25.59
C ILE A 177 0.67 -2.40 -26.22
N GLN A 178 0.82 -2.56 -27.53
CA GLN A 178 0.29 -3.73 -28.26
C GLN A 178 1.36 -4.81 -28.33
N PHE A 179 1.05 -5.98 -27.76
CA PHE A 179 1.90 -7.17 -27.82
C PHE A 179 1.44 -8.11 -28.96
N PRO A 180 2.36 -8.88 -29.59
CA PRO A 180 3.80 -8.91 -29.34
C PRO A 180 4.51 -7.66 -29.89
N ILE A 181 5.56 -7.21 -29.20
CA ILE A 181 6.46 -6.14 -29.64
C ILE A 181 7.65 -6.79 -30.33
N ARG A 182 8.01 -6.28 -31.50
CA ARG A 182 9.27 -6.63 -32.17
C ARG A 182 10.26 -5.51 -31.98
N GLU A 183 11.30 -5.76 -31.20
CA GLU A 183 12.37 -4.80 -30.92
C GLU A 183 13.71 -5.41 -31.36
N LYS A 184 14.28 -4.92 -32.47
CA LYS A 184 15.38 -5.56 -33.19
C LYS A 184 15.12 -7.05 -33.48
N ASN A 185 15.85 -7.93 -32.82
CA ASN A 185 15.79 -9.39 -32.91
C ASN A 185 14.85 -9.99 -31.86
N TRP A 186 14.35 -9.21 -30.91
CA TRP A 186 13.48 -9.69 -29.84
C TRP A 186 12.01 -9.72 -30.25
N GLU A 187 11.35 -10.84 -29.97
CA GLU A 187 9.91 -10.93 -29.91
C GLU A 187 9.47 -10.94 -28.43
N ILE A 188 8.87 -9.83 -28.00
CA ILE A 188 8.46 -9.62 -26.61
C ILE A 188 6.96 -9.82 -26.54
N SER A 189 6.53 -10.80 -25.76
CA SER A 189 5.12 -11.12 -25.53
C SER A 189 4.75 -10.92 -24.06
N ILE A 190 3.44 -10.81 -23.80
CA ILE A 190 2.90 -10.76 -22.45
C ILE A 190 2.02 -11.98 -22.19
N ALA A 191 2.17 -12.60 -21.02
CA ALA A 191 1.32 -13.69 -20.55
C ALA A 191 0.98 -13.52 -19.08
N GLY A 192 -0.12 -14.15 -18.64
CA GLY A 192 -0.44 -14.27 -17.22
C GLY A 192 -0.57 -12.92 -16.51
N LEU A 193 -1.56 -12.13 -16.92
CA LEU A 193 -1.97 -10.91 -16.23
C LEU A 193 -2.81 -11.29 -15.02
N SER A 194 -2.19 -11.40 -13.84
CA SER A 194 -2.91 -11.83 -12.63
C SER A 194 -3.54 -10.68 -11.83
N ALA A 195 -3.17 -9.42 -12.11
CA ALA A 195 -3.87 -8.27 -11.55
C ALA A 195 -5.17 -8.00 -12.36
N PRO A 196 -6.35 -7.88 -11.72
CA PRO A 196 -7.61 -7.61 -12.42
C PRO A 196 -7.57 -6.36 -13.32
N GLU A 197 -6.84 -5.33 -12.89
CA GLU A 197 -6.66 -4.07 -13.63
C GLU A 197 -5.91 -4.28 -14.95
N LEU A 198 -5.02 -5.28 -15.01
CA LEU A 198 -4.32 -5.65 -16.24
C LEU A 198 -5.24 -6.37 -17.24
N SER A 199 -6.41 -6.84 -16.81
CA SER A 199 -7.43 -7.36 -17.74
C SER A 199 -8.12 -6.25 -18.53
N GLN A 200 -7.89 -4.97 -18.17
CA GLN A 200 -8.32 -3.79 -18.90
C GLN A 200 -7.13 -2.87 -19.20
N PRO A 201 -6.21 -3.27 -20.11
CA PRO A 201 -4.96 -2.53 -20.37
C PRO A 201 -5.17 -1.06 -20.76
N ASP A 202 -6.29 -0.75 -21.43
CA ASP A 202 -6.65 0.61 -21.85
C ASP A 202 -6.92 1.57 -20.68
N HIS A 203 -7.07 1.04 -19.46
CA HIS A 203 -7.28 1.84 -18.25
C HIS A 203 -5.96 2.19 -17.54
N ILE A 204 -4.85 1.50 -17.85
CA ILE A 204 -3.55 1.79 -17.23
C ILE A 204 -3.03 3.12 -17.78
N THR A 205 -2.75 4.07 -16.88
CA THR A 205 -2.21 5.38 -17.23
C THR A 205 -0.71 5.40 -17.15
N ASP A 206 -0.12 4.72 -16.15
CA ASP A 206 1.31 4.77 -15.86
C ASP A 206 1.79 3.47 -15.22
N ILE A 207 3.07 3.17 -15.46
CA ILE A 207 3.82 2.10 -14.78
C ILE A 207 4.95 2.78 -14.02
N ILE A 208 4.90 2.72 -12.70
CA ILE A 208 5.81 3.43 -11.82
C ILE A 208 6.74 2.41 -11.15
N PRO A 209 8.05 2.46 -11.41
CA PRO A 209 9.01 1.60 -10.75
C PRO A 209 9.12 1.92 -9.26
N ASP A 210 9.27 0.90 -8.43
CA ASP A 210 9.35 1.09 -6.99
C ASP A 210 10.69 1.68 -6.51
N THR A 211 11.78 1.45 -7.26
CA THR A 211 13.13 1.92 -6.87
C THR A 211 13.29 3.43 -6.81
N VAL A 212 12.29 4.20 -7.30
CA VAL A 212 12.27 5.67 -7.28
C VAL A 212 11.31 6.24 -6.23
N LEU A 213 10.61 5.39 -5.47
CA LEU A 213 9.60 5.84 -4.53
C LEU A 213 10.20 6.04 -3.13
N SER A 214 10.11 7.27 -2.63
CA SER A 214 10.35 7.60 -1.23
C SER A 214 9.20 8.49 -0.76
N PHE A 215 8.48 8.02 0.25
CA PHE A 215 7.28 8.69 0.74
C PHE A 215 7.60 9.54 1.97
N LYS A 216 7.32 10.84 1.91
CA LYS A 216 7.21 11.68 3.10
C LYS A 216 5.79 11.53 3.66
N GLY A 217 5.65 10.98 4.88
CA GLY A 217 4.35 10.82 5.56
C GLY A 217 4.00 9.38 5.95
N LEU A 218 4.60 8.37 5.30
CA LEU A 218 4.56 6.98 5.78
C LEU A 218 5.67 6.77 6.82
N LYS A 219 5.31 6.34 8.03
CA LYS A 219 6.30 6.07 9.09
C LYS A 219 7.22 4.89 8.75
N ASN A 220 6.69 3.87 8.06
CA ASN A 220 7.40 2.67 7.66
C ASN A 220 7.08 2.31 6.21
N GLN A 221 8.02 1.66 5.54
CA GLN A 221 7.82 1.09 4.20
C GLN A 221 7.98 -0.43 4.25
N TYR A 222 7.01 -1.15 3.71
CA TYR A 222 6.98 -2.60 3.75
C TYR A 222 7.20 -3.19 2.37
N SER A 223 8.25 -4.01 2.28
CA SER A 223 8.57 -4.78 1.09
C SER A 223 8.98 -6.20 1.46
N GLN A 224 8.98 -7.07 0.46
CA GLN A 224 9.48 -8.43 0.55
C GLN A 224 10.57 -8.62 -0.50
N ASP A 225 11.70 -9.18 -0.08
CA ASP A 225 12.76 -9.62 -0.98
C ASP A 225 12.32 -10.84 -1.78
N GLY A 226 12.65 -10.85 -3.06
CA GLY A 226 12.36 -11.97 -3.96
C GLY A 226 12.73 -11.66 -5.40
N LEU A 227 12.21 -12.46 -6.31
CA LEU A 227 12.44 -12.34 -7.74
C LEU A 227 11.34 -11.50 -8.41
N GLY A 228 11.73 -10.67 -9.37
CA GLY A 228 10.88 -9.79 -10.16
C GLY A 228 11.12 -8.30 -9.89
N ALA A 229 10.77 -7.47 -10.85
CA ALA A 229 10.74 -6.02 -10.71
C ALA A 229 9.49 -5.59 -9.95
N ARG A 230 9.65 -4.81 -8.88
CA ARG A 230 8.54 -4.23 -8.13
C ARG A 230 8.06 -2.97 -8.85
N MET A 231 6.78 -2.92 -9.17
CA MET A 231 6.17 -1.78 -9.87
C MET A 231 4.80 -1.46 -9.28
N VAL A 232 4.35 -0.24 -9.52
CA VAL A 232 2.98 0.19 -9.24
C VAL A 232 2.33 0.57 -10.56
N LEU A 233 1.17 0.00 -10.83
CA LEU A 233 0.31 0.42 -11.92
C LEU A 233 -0.59 1.55 -11.42
N SER A 234 -0.70 2.62 -12.20
CA SER A 234 -1.74 3.63 -12.04
C SER A 234 -2.81 3.39 -13.11
N ALA A 235 -4.08 3.47 -12.74
CA ALA A 235 -5.20 3.28 -13.66
C ALA A 235 -6.20 4.44 -13.57
N LYS A 236 -6.97 4.65 -14.64
CA LYS A 236 -8.15 5.53 -14.58
C LYS A 236 -9.24 4.85 -13.77
N GLU A 237 -9.98 5.64 -12.99
CA GLU A 237 -11.23 5.16 -12.40
C GLU A 237 -12.17 4.64 -13.50
N GLY A 238 -12.71 3.44 -13.30
CA GLY A 238 -13.69 2.86 -14.19
C GLY A 238 -14.94 3.74 -14.27
N LYS A 239 -15.49 3.94 -15.47
CA LYS A 239 -16.74 4.71 -15.63
C LYS A 239 -17.89 4.14 -14.82
N GLU A 240 -17.95 2.81 -14.69
CA GLU A 240 -18.97 2.11 -13.91
C GLU A 240 -18.85 2.36 -12.40
N GLU A 241 -17.65 2.66 -11.90
CA GLU A 241 -17.43 2.93 -10.47
C GLU A 241 -17.99 4.29 -10.05
N LYS A 242 -18.07 5.27 -10.96
CA LYS A 242 -18.40 6.66 -10.62
C LYS A 242 -19.76 6.87 -9.96
N ASP A 243 -20.72 5.99 -10.23
CA ASP A 243 -22.07 6.07 -9.65
C ASP A 243 -22.30 5.03 -8.53
N GLN A 244 -21.29 4.24 -8.19
CA GLN A 244 -21.38 3.22 -7.14
C GLN A 244 -21.15 3.82 -5.75
N PRO A 245 -21.53 3.11 -4.67
CA PRO A 245 -21.16 3.49 -3.30
C PRO A 245 -19.74 3.02 -2.92
N TRP A 246 -18.99 2.46 -3.86
CA TRP A 246 -17.63 1.99 -3.65
C TRP A 246 -16.68 2.45 -4.76
N ARG A 247 -15.40 2.60 -4.44
CA ARG A 247 -14.31 2.90 -5.38
C ARG A 247 -13.15 1.97 -5.12
N LEU A 248 -12.51 1.47 -6.17
CA LEU A 248 -11.22 0.83 -6.03
C LEU A 248 -10.12 1.90 -6.04
N MET A 249 -9.09 1.72 -5.22
CA MET A 249 -7.89 2.53 -5.32
C MET A 249 -7.31 2.42 -6.74
N PRO A 250 -7.06 3.52 -7.47
CA PRO A 250 -6.56 3.50 -8.85
C PRO A 250 -5.06 3.12 -8.94
N TYR A 251 -4.54 2.41 -7.94
CA TYR A 251 -3.14 2.00 -7.85
C TYR A 251 -3.04 0.54 -7.40
N SER A 252 -2.24 -0.25 -8.12
CA SER A 252 -2.02 -1.67 -7.81
C SER A 252 -0.54 -2.00 -7.78
N ALA A 253 -0.09 -2.63 -6.70
CA ALA A 253 1.28 -3.09 -6.56
C ALA A 253 1.44 -4.42 -7.31
N ILE A 254 2.41 -4.48 -8.22
CA ILE A 254 2.69 -5.65 -9.02
C ILE A 254 4.17 -6.05 -8.96
N THR A 255 4.40 -7.32 -9.26
CA THR A 255 5.71 -7.89 -9.51
C THR A 255 5.78 -8.30 -10.96
N ALA A 256 6.61 -7.63 -11.76
CA ALA A 256 6.84 -7.97 -13.15
C ALA A 256 8.04 -8.91 -13.30
N MET A 257 7.95 -9.86 -14.21
CA MET A 257 9.01 -10.82 -14.51
C MET A 257 9.16 -11.00 -16.02
N ILE A 258 10.40 -11.26 -16.47
CA ILE A 258 10.67 -11.66 -17.85
C ILE A 258 11.26 -13.06 -17.81
N SER A 259 10.54 -14.00 -18.41
CA SER A 259 11.04 -15.36 -18.64
C SER A 259 11.47 -15.51 -20.10
N PHE A 260 12.42 -16.41 -20.31
CA PHE A 260 12.99 -16.70 -21.62
C PHE A 260 12.62 -18.15 -21.96
N PRO A 261 11.90 -18.42 -23.06
CA PRO A 261 11.54 -19.77 -23.44
C PRO A 261 12.77 -20.65 -23.76
N GLY A 262 12.81 -21.84 -23.17
CA GLY A 262 13.87 -22.83 -23.39
C GLY A 262 13.88 -23.91 -22.32
N LYS A 263 14.34 -25.12 -22.67
CA LYS A 263 14.41 -26.29 -21.77
C LYS A 263 15.78 -26.49 -21.16
N ASN A 264 16.81 -25.88 -21.73
CA ASN A 264 18.20 -26.02 -21.30
C ASN A 264 18.95 -24.71 -21.51
N LEU A 265 20.16 -24.63 -20.96
CA LEU A 265 20.98 -23.42 -20.99
C LEU A 265 21.25 -22.91 -22.41
N SER A 266 21.47 -23.80 -23.39
CA SER A 266 21.75 -23.41 -24.77
C SER A 266 20.54 -22.73 -25.42
N GLU A 267 19.35 -23.29 -25.24
CA GLU A 267 18.10 -22.69 -25.73
C GLU A 267 17.83 -21.34 -25.08
N ILE A 268 17.94 -21.26 -23.75
CA ILE A 268 17.75 -20.02 -22.99
C ILE A 268 18.76 -18.95 -23.39
N THR A 269 20.00 -19.32 -23.75
CA THR A 269 21.04 -18.33 -24.08
C THR A 269 21.05 -17.90 -25.55
N GLN A 270 20.25 -18.52 -26.40
CA GLN A 270 20.17 -18.20 -27.84
C GLN A 270 18.78 -17.69 -28.26
N THR A 271 17.78 -17.84 -27.40
CA THR A 271 16.44 -17.33 -27.65
C THR A 271 16.44 -15.80 -27.71
N HIS A 272 15.59 -15.29 -28.60
CA HIS A 272 15.21 -13.89 -28.66
C HIS A 272 13.71 -13.71 -28.38
N GLU A 273 13.10 -14.69 -27.71
CA GLU A 273 11.74 -14.56 -27.19
C GLU A 273 11.82 -14.14 -25.71
N ALA A 274 11.07 -13.10 -25.36
CA ALA A 274 10.95 -12.63 -23.99
C ALA A 274 9.48 -12.59 -23.58
N LEU A 275 9.14 -13.25 -22.47
CA LEU A 275 7.77 -13.34 -21.97
C LEU A 275 7.62 -12.56 -20.67
N ILE A 276 6.94 -11.43 -20.74
CA ILE A 276 6.56 -10.61 -19.59
C ILE A 276 5.39 -11.27 -18.88
N THR A 277 5.51 -11.48 -17.57
CA THR A 277 4.43 -11.92 -16.68
C THR A 277 4.32 -10.98 -15.50
N THR A 278 3.11 -10.82 -14.95
CA THR A 278 2.84 -9.87 -13.87
C THR A 278 2.02 -10.51 -12.76
N TYR A 279 2.44 -10.26 -11.54
CA TYR A 279 1.85 -10.81 -10.33
C TYR A 279 1.29 -9.70 -9.46
N ASP A 280 0.04 -9.80 -9.02
CA ASP A 280 -0.47 -8.93 -7.95
C ASP A 280 0.27 -9.26 -6.66
N ALA A 281 1.04 -8.29 -6.16
CA ALA A 281 1.89 -8.42 -4.99
C ALA A 281 1.08 -8.73 -3.72
N SER A 282 -0.20 -8.36 -3.70
CA SER A 282 -1.09 -8.57 -2.56
C SER A 282 -1.69 -9.98 -2.48
N THR A 283 -1.69 -10.75 -3.58
CA THR A 283 -2.27 -12.11 -3.65
C THR A 283 -1.22 -13.19 -3.89
N THR A 284 -0.14 -12.88 -4.61
CA THR A 284 0.84 -13.88 -5.04
C THR A 284 2.19 -13.66 -4.36
N GLY A 285 2.48 -14.42 -3.29
CA GLY A 285 3.75 -14.31 -2.58
C GLY A 285 4.91 -15.14 -3.16
N SER A 286 4.62 -16.12 -4.00
CA SER A 286 5.62 -17.03 -4.59
C SER A 286 5.10 -17.71 -5.84
N ILE A 287 5.99 -18.07 -6.76
CA ILE A 287 5.69 -18.87 -7.95
C ILE A 287 6.56 -20.12 -8.00
N THR A 288 6.26 -21.04 -8.91
CA THR A 288 7.09 -22.22 -9.16
C THR A 288 7.72 -22.11 -10.55
N ILE A 289 9.05 -22.18 -10.61
CA ILE A 289 9.82 -22.23 -11.85
C ILE A 289 10.54 -23.57 -11.90
N GLY A 290 10.17 -24.42 -12.85
CA GLY A 290 10.61 -25.81 -12.88
C GLY A 290 10.18 -26.55 -11.62
N LYS A 291 11.15 -27.00 -10.81
CA LYS A 291 10.91 -27.67 -9.51
C LYS A 291 11.14 -26.75 -8.29
N THR A 292 11.45 -25.49 -8.53
CA THR A 292 11.87 -24.55 -7.48
C THR A 292 10.74 -23.59 -7.17
N ARG A 293 10.37 -23.50 -5.88
CA ARG A 293 9.46 -22.45 -5.39
C ARG A 293 10.27 -21.19 -5.13
N VAL A 294 9.89 -20.09 -5.76
CA VAL A 294 10.61 -18.81 -5.74
C VAL A 294 9.73 -17.76 -5.09
N PRO A 295 10.16 -17.09 -4.00
CA PRO A 295 9.44 -15.94 -3.46
C PRO A 295 9.49 -14.79 -4.47
N LEU A 296 8.35 -14.11 -4.66
CA LEU A 296 8.30 -12.91 -5.47
C LEU A 296 8.74 -11.70 -4.64
N SER A 297 9.41 -10.76 -5.29
CA SER A 297 9.61 -9.44 -4.68
C SER A 297 8.27 -8.71 -4.60
N ALA A 298 8.04 -7.89 -3.58
CA ALA A 298 6.80 -7.14 -3.45
C ALA A 298 7.01 -5.84 -2.69
N ASN A 299 6.22 -4.81 -3.01
CA ASN A 299 6.07 -3.62 -2.17
C ASN A 299 4.60 -3.48 -1.77
N PHE A 300 4.35 -3.47 -0.46
CA PHE A 300 3.01 -3.39 0.11
C PHE A 300 2.60 -1.96 0.46
N SER A 301 3.55 -1.02 0.51
CA SER A 301 3.33 0.39 0.81
C SER A 301 3.23 1.26 -0.44
N GLY A 302 3.86 0.86 -1.55
CA GLY A 302 4.08 1.71 -2.73
C GLY A 302 2.79 2.19 -3.40
N ALA A 303 1.87 1.28 -3.70
CA ALA A 303 0.58 1.64 -4.31
C ALA A 303 -0.27 2.54 -3.41
N TYR A 304 -0.30 2.24 -2.11
CA TYR A 304 -1.05 3.04 -1.15
C TYR A 304 -0.45 4.45 -0.98
N GLY A 305 0.88 4.53 -0.87
CA GLY A 305 1.59 5.81 -0.78
C GLY A 305 1.39 6.68 -2.02
N LEU A 306 1.41 6.08 -3.22
CA LEU A 306 1.15 6.80 -4.47
C LEU A 306 -0.29 7.28 -4.56
N TRP A 307 -1.26 6.46 -4.15
CA TRP A 307 -2.65 6.90 -4.05
C TRP A 307 -2.76 8.13 -3.18
N LEU A 308 -2.25 8.08 -1.94
CA LEU A 308 -2.31 9.22 -1.02
C LEU A 308 -1.64 10.48 -1.58
N ALA A 309 -0.48 10.33 -2.23
CA ALA A 309 0.26 11.46 -2.80
C ALA A 309 -0.41 12.08 -4.04
N SER A 310 -1.10 11.28 -4.84
CA SER A 310 -1.87 11.77 -5.99
C SER A 310 -3.28 12.23 -5.64
N SER A 311 -3.71 11.92 -4.41
CA SER A 311 -5.02 12.29 -3.91
C SER A 311 -5.05 13.69 -3.34
N ASP A 312 -6.06 14.47 -3.75
CA ASP A 312 -6.34 15.79 -3.16
C ASP A 312 -6.87 15.71 -1.70
N PHE A 313 -6.78 14.54 -1.04
CA PHE A 313 -7.21 14.33 0.36
C PHE A 313 -6.56 15.34 1.32
N ALA A 314 -5.28 15.66 1.10
CA ALA A 314 -4.50 16.57 1.92
C ALA A 314 -4.67 18.06 1.53
N VAL A 315 -5.02 18.34 0.27
CA VAL A 315 -4.95 19.71 -0.31
C VAL A 315 -6.33 20.38 -0.41
N THR A 316 -7.43 19.62 -0.45
CA THR A 316 -8.79 20.18 -0.47
C THR A 316 -9.77 19.39 0.39
N SER A 317 -9.61 19.46 1.72
CA SER A 317 -10.49 18.79 2.69
C SER A 317 -11.98 19.20 2.64
N PHE A 318 -12.45 20.05 1.71
CA PHE A 318 -13.83 20.53 1.74
C PHE A 318 -14.56 20.76 0.40
N THR A 319 -13.93 20.64 -0.78
CA THR A 319 -14.67 20.96 -2.05
C THR A 319 -14.33 20.13 -3.29
N SER A 320 -13.36 19.20 -3.29
CA SER A 320 -13.09 18.38 -4.49
C SER A 320 -12.28 17.13 -4.17
N ILE A 321 -12.97 16.06 -3.81
CA ILE A 321 -12.41 14.71 -3.76
C ILE A 321 -13.00 14.02 -5.00
N PHE A 322 -12.39 13.84 -6.18
CA PHE A 322 -11.05 14.10 -6.75
C PHE A 322 -11.17 14.75 -8.14
N GLY A 323 -10.07 15.34 -8.63
CA GLY A 323 -9.63 15.25 -10.04
C GLY A 323 -10.66 15.51 -11.14
N ARG A 324 -10.82 16.78 -11.53
CA ARG A 324 -11.65 17.26 -12.66
C ARG A 324 -13.17 16.98 -12.51
N GLY A 325 -13.78 17.56 -11.47
CA GLY A 325 -15.13 18.14 -11.61
C GLY A 325 -16.30 17.50 -10.86
N THR A 326 -16.11 16.48 -10.01
CA THR A 326 -17.21 15.90 -9.22
C THR A 326 -16.88 15.89 -7.73
N ILE A 327 -17.73 16.54 -6.94
CA ILE A 327 -17.69 16.55 -5.47
C ILE A 327 -18.35 15.26 -4.99
N ILE A 328 -17.65 14.39 -4.25
CA ILE A 328 -18.31 13.30 -3.52
C ILE A 328 -19.12 13.93 -2.37
N ASP A 329 -20.42 14.05 -2.57
CA ASP A 329 -21.37 14.65 -1.62
C ASP A 329 -22.04 13.61 -0.70
N ARG A 330 -21.69 12.32 -0.86
CA ARG A 330 -22.27 11.18 -0.15
C ARG A 330 -21.20 10.20 0.34
N PRO A 331 -21.47 9.37 1.36
CA PRO A 331 -20.51 8.38 1.80
C PRO A 331 -20.10 7.39 0.69
N ALA A 332 -18.81 7.06 0.65
CA ALA A 332 -18.23 6.11 -0.29
C ALA A 332 -17.23 5.18 0.40
N VAL A 333 -17.20 3.91 -0.04
CA VAL A 333 -16.30 2.87 0.48
C VAL A 333 -15.12 2.70 -0.48
N PHE A 334 -13.93 3.09 -0.04
CA PHE A 334 -12.69 2.90 -0.79
C PHE A 334 -12.06 1.55 -0.46
N LEU A 335 -11.97 0.68 -1.47
CA LEU A 335 -11.30 -0.60 -1.36
C LEU A 335 -9.81 -0.41 -1.64
N MET A 336 -8.95 -0.80 -0.70
CA MET A 336 -7.49 -0.67 -0.86
C MET A 336 -6.87 -1.74 -1.77
N ARG A 337 -7.67 -2.70 -2.23
CA ARG A 337 -7.33 -3.77 -3.16
C ARG A 337 -8.62 -4.35 -3.77
N PRO A 338 -8.55 -5.06 -4.91
CA PRO A 338 -9.70 -5.80 -5.44
C PRO A 338 -10.31 -6.74 -4.39
N TYR A 339 -11.64 -6.81 -4.35
CA TYR A 339 -12.40 -7.60 -3.39
C TYR A 339 -11.90 -9.05 -3.31
N GLN A 340 -11.57 -9.51 -2.10
CA GLN A 340 -11.12 -10.89 -1.85
C GLN A 340 -12.14 -11.65 -1.01
N LYS A 341 -12.89 -12.57 -1.61
CA LYS A 341 -13.96 -13.34 -0.92
C LYS A 341 -13.51 -14.08 0.36
N ASN A 342 -12.24 -14.47 0.42
CA ASN A 342 -11.69 -15.31 1.50
C ASN A 342 -10.97 -14.51 2.60
N LEU A 343 -10.82 -13.19 2.45
CA LEU A 343 -10.22 -12.31 3.47
C LEU A 343 -11.31 -11.64 4.29
N ARG A 344 -11.13 -11.54 5.61
CA ARG A 344 -12.01 -10.74 6.48
C ARG A 344 -11.90 -9.26 6.11
N THR A 345 -12.95 -8.48 6.36
CA THR A 345 -12.97 -7.05 6.02
C THR A 345 -12.80 -6.19 7.25
N ILE A 346 -11.83 -5.29 7.23
CA ILE A 346 -11.67 -4.19 8.18
C ILE A 346 -12.27 -2.95 7.54
N ILE A 347 -13.19 -2.26 8.22
CA ILE A 347 -13.77 -1.00 7.74
C ILE A 347 -13.33 0.13 8.66
N LEU A 348 -12.57 1.07 8.12
CA LEU A 348 -12.03 2.23 8.83
C LEU A 348 -12.96 3.44 8.64
N ILE A 349 -13.36 4.09 9.73
CA ILE A 349 -14.27 5.24 9.75
C ILE A 349 -13.58 6.44 10.42
N HIS A 350 -13.23 7.46 9.65
CA HIS A 350 -12.50 8.63 10.13
C HIS A 350 -13.33 9.56 11.04
N GLY A 351 -12.63 10.44 11.76
CA GLY A 351 -13.21 11.46 12.64
C GLY A 351 -13.70 12.72 11.94
N LEU A 352 -14.02 13.74 12.74
CA LEU A 352 -14.47 15.07 12.29
C LEU A 352 -13.38 15.80 11.47
N ALA A 353 -13.79 16.57 10.46
CA ALA A 353 -12.88 17.40 9.62
C ALA A 353 -11.69 16.62 9.05
N SER A 354 -11.91 15.34 8.76
CA SER A 354 -10.89 14.40 8.33
C SER A 354 -11.33 13.66 7.07
N SER A 355 -10.45 12.79 6.58
CA SER A 355 -10.64 12.00 5.38
C SER A 355 -10.05 10.60 5.60
N PRO A 356 -10.15 9.67 4.63
CA PRO A 356 -9.45 8.39 4.67
C PRO A 356 -7.95 8.49 4.99
N GLU A 357 -7.32 9.64 4.73
CA GLU A 357 -5.92 9.93 5.07
C GLU A 357 -5.58 9.79 6.57
N ALA A 358 -6.53 10.00 7.49
CA ALA A 358 -6.25 9.82 8.92
C ALA A 358 -5.84 8.39 9.31
N TRP A 359 -6.05 7.42 8.42
CA TRP A 359 -5.69 6.02 8.61
C TRP A 359 -4.37 5.62 7.95
N VAL A 360 -3.64 6.54 7.31
CA VAL A 360 -2.39 6.27 6.55
C VAL A 360 -1.47 5.30 7.28
N ASN A 361 -1.07 5.64 8.50
CA ASN A 361 -0.11 4.82 9.25
C ASN A 361 -0.73 3.51 9.74
N THR A 362 -1.96 3.52 10.26
CA THR A 362 -2.64 2.30 10.71
C THR A 362 -2.84 1.30 9.56
N ALA A 363 -3.38 1.75 8.43
CA ALA A 363 -3.64 0.89 7.29
C ALA A 363 -2.32 0.33 6.70
N ASN A 364 -1.29 1.16 6.57
CA ASN A 364 0.02 0.74 6.08
C ASN A 364 0.68 -0.30 7.01
N GLU A 365 0.55 -0.16 8.33
CA GLU A 365 1.08 -1.12 9.31
C GLU A 365 0.35 -2.46 9.29
N ILE A 366 -0.97 -2.44 9.10
CA ILE A 366 -1.78 -3.67 8.92
C ILE A 366 -1.40 -4.35 7.60
N MET A 367 -1.27 -3.60 6.51
CA MET A 367 -0.85 -4.13 5.21
C MET A 367 0.60 -4.61 5.24
N GLY A 368 1.47 -4.00 6.04
CA GLY A 368 2.86 -4.40 6.20
C GLY A 368 3.05 -5.72 6.94
N ASP A 369 2.17 -6.00 7.89
CA ASP A 369 2.16 -7.24 8.67
C ASP A 369 1.68 -8.43 7.83
N LYS A 370 2.59 -9.33 7.48
CA LYS A 370 2.28 -10.50 6.63
C LYS A 370 1.10 -11.32 7.15
N ILE A 371 1.00 -11.54 8.46
CA ILE A 371 -0.08 -12.36 9.02
C ILE A 371 -1.42 -11.65 8.81
N LEU A 372 -1.48 -10.34 9.06
CA LEU A 372 -2.72 -9.59 8.87
C LEU A 372 -3.07 -9.42 7.39
N ARG A 373 -2.10 -9.07 6.54
CA ARG A 373 -2.27 -8.94 5.09
C ARG A 373 -2.82 -10.21 4.42
N ASP A 374 -2.43 -11.38 4.93
CA ASP A 374 -2.89 -12.68 4.41
C ASP A 374 -4.31 -13.07 4.88
N HIS A 375 -4.90 -12.36 5.85
CA HIS A 375 -6.20 -12.70 6.44
C HIS A 375 -7.24 -11.57 6.37
N PHE A 376 -6.80 -10.33 6.15
CA PHE A 376 -7.67 -9.16 6.12
C PHE A 376 -7.50 -8.35 4.83
N GLN A 377 -8.60 -7.74 4.40
CA GLN A 377 -8.64 -6.64 3.44
C GLN A 377 -9.15 -5.39 4.14
N ILE A 378 -8.71 -4.21 3.69
CA ILE A 378 -9.04 -2.94 4.32
C ILE A 378 -9.92 -2.11 3.38
N TRP A 379 -11.03 -1.62 3.92
CA TRP A 379 -11.89 -0.63 3.30
C TRP A 379 -11.87 0.64 4.14
N GLN A 380 -11.85 1.81 3.49
CA GLN A 380 -11.88 3.11 4.14
C GLN A 380 -13.17 3.85 3.75
N VAL A 381 -13.92 4.31 4.73
CA VAL A 381 -15.15 5.07 4.48
C VAL A 381 -14.82 6.56 4.46
N TYR A 382 -15.13 7.22 3.36
CA TYR A 382 -15.29 8.67 3.33
C TYR A 382 -16.74 9.03 3.61
N TYR A 383 -16.97 10.10 4.39
CA TYR A 383 -18.29 10.69 4.56
C TYR A 383 -18.18 12.19 4.92
N PRO A 384 -19.20 13.01 4.58
CA PRO A 384 -19.22 14.42 4.96
C PRO A 384 -19.42 14.60 6.47
N THR A 385 -18.40 15.09 7.16
CA THR A 385 -18.42 15.15 8.64
C THR A 385 -19.33 16.23 9.23
N ASN A 386 -19.85 17.14 8.40
CA ASN A 386 -20.74 18.22 8.83
C ASN A 386 -22.23 17.80 8.90
N VAL A 387 -22.56 16.58 8.43
CA VAL A 387 -23.91 16.02 8.41
C VAL A 387 -24.30 15.46 9.80
N PRO A 388 -25.57 15.56 10.23
CA PRO A 388 -26.06 14.97 11.48
C PRO A 388 -25.69 13.49 11.66
N LEU A 389 -25.29 13.11 12.88
CA LEU A 389 -24.81 11.77 13.22
C LEU A 389 -25.75 10.65 12.75
N LEU A 390 -27.06 10.78 12.95
CA LEU A 390 -28.03 9.75 12.54
C LEU A 390 -28.17 9.63 11.02
N ILE A 391 -28.07 10.75 10.29
CA ILE A 391 -28.08 10.74 8.83
C ILE A 391 -26.77 10.13 8.32
N ASN A 392 -25.63 10.54 8.85
CA ASN A 392 -24.33 9.96 8.52
C ASN A 392 -24.30 8.45 8.78
N ARG A 393 -24.80 8.01 9.95
CA ARG A 393 -24.91 6.58 10.28
C ARG A 393 -25.75 5.84 9.24
N TYR A 394 -26.91 6.39 8.86
CA TYR A 394 -27.78 5.78 7.86
C TYR A 394 -27.09 5.68 6.50
N GLU A 395 -26.51 6.78 6.00
CA GLU A 395 -25.88 6.81 4.68
C GLU A 395 -24.61 5.96 4.61
N ILE A 396 -23.82 5.89 5.68
CA ILE A 396 -22.67 4.98 5.79
C ILE A 396 -23.14 3.52 5.78
N ALA A 397 -24.19 3.18 6.55
CA ALA A 397 -24.74 1.83 6.55
C ALA A 397 -25.25 1.42 5.15
N GLU A 398 -25.92 2.33 4.46
CA GLU A 398 -26.37 2.14 3.07
C GLU A 398 -25.20 1.92 2.11
N ALA A 399 -24.15 2.75 2.20
CA ALA A 399 -22.97 2.61 1.35
C ALA A 399 -22.27 1.27 1.59
N ILE A 400 -22.05 0.88 2.86
CA ILE A 400 -21.43 -0.41 3.20
C ILE A 400 -22.29 -1.57 2.73
N ASN A 401 -23.61 -1.55 2.97
CA ASN A 401 -24.49 -2.63 2.56
C ASN A 401 -24.52 -2.81 1.05
N LYS A 402 -24.66 -1.73 0.28
CA LYS A 402 -24.65 -1.79 -1.19
C LYS A 402 -23.31 -2.28 -1.73
N THR A 403 -22.20 -1.89 -1.11
CA THR A 403 -20.87 -2.41 -1.47
C THR A 403 -20.77 -3.92 -1.21
N ILE A 404 -21.23 -4.39 -0.04
CA ILE A 404 -21.26 -5.82 0.26
C ILE A 404 -22.19 -6.56 -0.72
N ASP A 405 -23.40 -6.04 -0.95
CA ASP A 405 -24.38 -6.69 -1.82
C ASP A 405 -23.93 -6.70 -3.29
N HIS A 406 -23.08 -5.76 -3.71
CA HIS A 406 -22.45 -5.77 -5.03
C HIS A 406 -21.47 -6.94 -5.19
N PHE A 407 -20.55 -7.13 -4.23
CA PHE A 407 -19.49 -8.16 -4.32
C PHE A 407 -19.91 -9.54 -3.79
N ASP A 408 -20.91 -9.59 -2.91
CA ASP A 408 -21.44 -10.82 -2.31
C ASP A 408 -22.93 -10.67 -1.97
N PRO A 409 -23.81 -10.71 -2.99
CA PRO A 409 -25.26 -10.64 -2.79
C PRO A 409 -25.80 -11.71 -1.82
N SER A 410 -25.12 -12.87 -1.76
CA SER A 410 -25.50 -13.99 -0.90
C SER A 410 -25.07 -13.82 0.57
N ARG A 411 -24.15 -12.87 0.84
CA ARG A 411 -23.50 -12.63 2.14
C ARG A 411 -22.89 -13.90 2.75
N SER A 412 -22.38 -14.79 1.91
CA SER A 412 -21.80 -16.08 2.31
C SER A 412 -20.26 -16.06 2.34
N ASN A 413 -19.62 -15.05 1.78
CA ASN A 413 -18.17 -14.93 1.80
C ASN A 413 -17.64 -14.64 3.22
N ILE A 414 -16.36 -14.95 3.45
CA ILE A 414 -15.68 -14.58 4.70
C ILE A 414 -15.57 -13.05 4.78
N ALA A 415 -15.34 -12.38 3.65
CA ALA A 415 -15.29 -10.92 3.57
C ALA A 415 -16.56 -10.21 4.06
N SER A 416 -17.71 -10.87 3.95
CA SER A 416 -19.02 -10.33 4.36
C SER A 416 -19.45 -10.82 5.75
N ARG A 417 -18.67 -11.72 6.37
CA ARG A 417 -18.98 -12.38 7.64
C ARG A 417 -17.79 -12.31 8.59
N GLY A 418 -17.92 -11.53 9.66
CA GLY A 418 -16.83 -11.26 10.60
C GLY A 418 -16.04 -10.02 10.22
N ILE A 419 -16.78 -8.96 9.90
CA ILE A 419 -16.27 -7.61 9.63
C ILE A 419 -15.84 -6.98 10.96
N THR A 420 -14.70 -6.28 10.94
CA THR A 420 -14.21 -5.48 12.07
C THR A 420 -14.36 -4.00 11.74
N LEU A 421 -15.19 -3.27 12.49
CA LEU A 421 -15.31 -1.82 12.35
C LEU A 421 -14.28 -1.12 13.24
N ILE A 422 -13.54 -0.17 12.69
CA ILE A 422 -12.59 0.64 13.47
C ILE A 422 -12.92 2.10 13.24
N GLY A 423 -13.27 2.80 14.32
CA GLY A 423 -13.68 4.20 14.27
C GLY A 423 -12.84 5.08 15.18
N HIS A 424 -12.37 6.22 14.66
CA HIS A 424 -11.65 7.23 15.43
C HIS A 424 -12.53 8.45 15.69
N SER A 425 -12.48 9.01 16.90
CA SER A 425 -13.19 10.24 17.27
C SER A 425 -14.68 10.15 16.94
N MET A 426 -15.24 11.10 16.17
CA MET A 426 -16.62 11.04 15.68
C MET A 426 -16.92 9.77 14.87
N GLY A 427 -15.95 9.25 14.12
CA GLY A 427 -16.06 7.96 13.43
C GLY A 427 -16.22 6.78 14.40
N GLY A 428 -15.70 6.88 15.62
CA GLY A 428 -15.93 5.92 16.70
C GLY A 428 -17.36 5.94 17.23
N ILE A 429 -17.99 7.11 17.30
CA ILE A 429 -19.44 7.21 17.60
C ILE A 429 -20.25 6.54 16.49
N LEU A 430 -19.96 6.84 15.23
CA LEU A 430 -20.65 6.26 14.08
C LEU A 430 -20.45 4.73 14.03
N ALA A 431 -19.24 4.24 14.26
CA ALA A 431 -18.93 2.82 14.37
C ALA A 431 -19.76 2.15 15.48
N ARG A 432 -19.86 2.78 16.67
CA ARG A 432 -20.73 2.30 17.76
C ARG A 432 -22.19 2.23 17.31
N LEU A 433 -22.73 3.30 16.71
CA LEU A 433 -24.11 3.34 16.24
C LEU A 433 -24.41 2.36 15.09
N LEU A 434 -23.40 1.97 14.32
CA LEU A 434 -23.52 0.91 13.31
C LEU A 434 -23.64 -0.47 13.94
N VAL A 435 -23.19 -0.68 15.18
CA VAL A 435 -23.31 -1.96 15.91
C VAL A 435 -24.36 -1.93 17.03
N SER A 436 -25.07 -0.82 17.19
CA SER A 436 -26.17 -0.65 18.15
C SER A 436 -27.54 -0.86 17.49
N SER A 437 -28.53 -1.23 18.31
CA SER A 437 -29.95 -1.12 17.95
C SER A 437 -30.53 0.15 18.56
N SER A 438 -31.37 0.85 17.81
CA SER A 438 -32.12 2.00 18.34
C SER A 438 -33.26 1.57 19.27
N GLY A 439 -33.79 0.35 19.11
CA GLY A 439 -35.10 -0.02 19.63
C GLY A 439 -36.13 1.08 19.32
N ASP A 440 -36.91 1.45 20.33
CA ASP A 440 -37.83 2.58 20.26
C ASP A 440 -37.29 3.85 20.95
N VAL A 441 -36.05 3.83 21.47
CA VAL A 441 -35.45 4.94 22.26
C VAL A 441 -35.48 6.29 21.53
N LEU A 442 -35.12 6.29 20.24
CA LEU A 442 -35.12 7.52 19.43
C LEU A 442 -36.53 7.99 19.11
N LEU A 443 -37.47 7.06 18.89
CA LEU A 443 -38.87 7.38 18.62
C LEU A 443 -39.53 7.97 19.87
N ASP A 444 -39.36 7.32 21.02
CA ASP A 444 -39.88 7.77 22.32
C ASP A 444 -39.36 9.17 22.68
N ALA A 445 -38.07 9.43 22.43
CA ALA A 445 -37.47 10.73 22.68
C ALA A 445 -38.05 11.83 21.77
N LEU A 446 -38.32 11.51 20.50
CA LEU A 446 -38.95 12.43 19.56
C LEU A 446 -40.41 12.71 19.93
N GLU A 447 -41.18 11.68 20.30
CA GLU A 447 -42.58 11.82 20.74
C GLU A 447 -42.68 12.64 22.02
N LYS A 448 -41.77 12.41 22.98
CA LYS A 448 -41.71 13.21 24.21
C LYS A 448 -41.37 14.67 23.95
N LYS A 449 -40.46 14.95 23.01
CA LYS A 449 -40.07 16.32 22.64
C LYS A 449 -41.15 17.02 21.82
N TYR A 450 -41.88 16.27 20.98
CA TYR A 450 -42.91 16.80 20.08
C TYR A 450 -44.22 15.98 20.15
N PRO A 451 -45.01 16.10 21.24
CA PRO A 451 -46.22 15.29 21.43
C PRO A 451 -47.28 15.49 20.34
N ALA A 452 -47.38 16.72 19.80
CA ALA A 452 -48.29 17.06 18.71
C ALA A 452 -47.90 16.41 17.36
N ALA A 453 -46.68 15.87 17.25
CA ALA A 453 -46.19 15.18 16.07
C ALA A 453 -46.41 13.65 16.10
N GLY A 454 -46.79 13.08 17.26
CA GLY A 454 -46.83 11.62 17.50
C GLY A 454 -47.69 10.85 16.50
N ALA A 455 -48.91 11.30 16.22
CA ALA A 455 -49.81 10.64 15.26
C ALA A 455 -49.33 10.74 13.80
N LYS A 456 -48.49 11.72 13.46
CA LYS A 456 -47.87 11.84 12.14
C LYS A 456 -46.55 11.07 12.06
N LEU A 457 -45.87 10.83 13.18
CA LEU A 457 -44.58 10.12 13.25
C LEU A 457 -44.68 8.63 12.83
N SER A 458 -45.82 8.00 13.10
CA SER A 458 -46.11 6.60 12.75
C SER A 458 -46.53 6.38 11.28
N ALA A 459 -46.89 7.44 10.54
CA ALA A 459 -47.45 7.36 9.18
C ALA A 459 -46.43 7.68 8.05
N LYS A 460 -45.11 7.57 8.29
CA LYS A 460 -44.06 8.25 7.52
C LYS A 460 -43.33 7.43 6.46
N SER A 461 -42.58 8.15 5.61
CA SER A 461 -41.72 7.62 4.55
C SER A 461 -40.67 6.63 5.08
N SER A 462 -40.36 5.61 4.28
CA SER A 462 -39.41 4.55 4.63
C SER A 462 -38.04 5.08 5.06
N LYS A 463 -37.55 6.16 4.42
CA LYS A 463 -36.24 6.77 4.72
C LYS A 463 -36.17 7.36 6.14
N PHE A 464 -37.18 8.13 6.56
CA PHE A 464 -37.21 8.71 7.91
C PHE A 464 -37.20 7.60 8.97
N SER A 465 -38.04 6.59 8.77
CA SER A 465 -38.10 5.43 9.66
C SER A 465 -36.74 4.74 9.79
N SER A 466 -36.02 4.51 8.68
CA SER A 466 -34.72 3.85 8.71
C SER A 466 -33.58 4.67 9.35
N ILE A 467 -33.74 6.00 9.46
CA ILE A 467 -32.78 6.88 10.16
C ILE A 467 -32.93 6.76 11.69
N ILE A 468 -34.16 6.66 12.18
CA ILE A 468 -34.44 6.64 13.63
C ILE A 468 -34.68 5.24 14.21
N LYS A 469 -35.08 4.28 13.37
CA LYS A 469 -35.28 2.88 13.75
C LYS A 469 -34.30 2.02 12.96
N PHE A 470 -33.28 1.53 13.64
CA PHE A 470 -32.21 0.78 13.01
C PHE A 470 -31.68 -0.35 13.88
N GLU A 471 -31.17 -1.37 13.20
CA GLU A 471 -30.52 -2.54 13.79
C GLU A 471 -29.01 -2.53 13.50
N PRO A 472 -28.22 -3.31 14.26
CA PRO A 472 -26.79 -3.51 14.02
C PRO A 472 -26.52 -3.97 12.58
N LEU A 473 -25.43 -3.46 12.01
CA LEU A 473 -24.98 -3.79 10.66
C LEU A 473 -24.67 -5.29 10.56
N ARG A 474 -25.30 -5.96 9.60
CA ARG A 474 -25.15 -7.40 9.39
C ARG A 474 -23.72 -7.76 9.02
N GLY A 475 -23.21 -8.84 9.61
CA GLY A 475 -21.88 -9.39 9.30
C GLY A 475 -20.74 -8.80 10.14
N VAL A 476 -20.99 -7.73 10.90
CA VAL A 476 -20.01 -7.19 11.87
C VAL A 476 -19.95 -8.10 13.09
N SER A 477 -18.74 -8.49 13.48
CA SER A 477 -18.51 -9.28 14.70
C SER A 477 -17.65 -8.58 15.73
N ASP A 478 -16.82 -7.62 15.30
CA ASP A 478 -15.86 -6.95 16.16
C ASP A 478 -15.87 -5.43 15.88
N ALA A 479 -15.62 -4.62 16.91
CA ALA A 479 -15.50 -3.17 16.78
C ALA A 479 -14.37 -2.61 17.65
N ILE A 480 -13.62 -1.63 17.15
CA ILE A 480 -12.55 -0.95 17.88
C ILE A 480 -12.82 0.55 17.85
N PHE A 481 -12.99 1.15 19.03
CA PHE A 481 -13.24 2.58 19.19
C PHE A 481 -11.97 3.28 19.67
N LEU A 482 -11.55 4.31 18.96
CA LEU A 482 -10.34 5.07 19.24
C LEU A 482 -10.69 6.52 19.59
N ALA A 483 -10.36 6.96 20.80
CA ALA A 483 -10.56 8.35 21.24
C ALA A 483 -11.99 8.89 20.93
N ALA A 484 -13.00 8.03 21.05
CA ALA A 484 -14.36 8.33 20.60
C ALA A 484 -15.14 9.08 21.70
N PRO A 485 -15.78 10.23 21.44
CA PRO A 485 -16.55 10.93 22.48
C PRO A 485 -17.96 10.34 22.61
N HIS A 486 -18.09 9.10 23.08
CA HIS A 486 -19.35 8.37 23.15
C HIS A 486 -20.43 9.06 24.00
N ARG A 487 -20.01 9.87 24.98
CA ARG A 487 -20.87 10.70 25.86
C ARG A 487 -20.71 12.21 25.60
N GLY A 488 -20.09 12.59 24.47
CA GLY A 488 -19.83 13.97 24.07
C GLY A 488 -18.63 14.61 24.76
N THR A 489 -18.25 15.81 24.35
CA THR A 489 -17.11 16.55 24.92
C THR A 489 -17.57 17.79 25.73
N PRO A 490 -16.81 18.24 26.74
CA PRO A 490 -17.04 19.51 27.40
C PRO A 490 -16.87 20.67 26.42
N TYR A 491 -17.89 21.54 26.30
CA TYR A 491 -17.93 22.64 25.33
C TYR A 491 -17.07 23.86 25.72
N ALA A 492 -16.06 23.71 26.59
CA ALA A 492 -15.44 24.86 27.27
C ALA A 492 -13.94 25.09 26.99
N ASP A 493 -13.23 24.14 26.37
CA ASP A 493 -11.80 24.31 26.11
C ASP A 493 -11.54 24.79 24.67
N ALA A 494 -10.72 25.85 24.56
CA ALA A 494 -10.36 26.53 23.31
C ALA A 494 -9.80 25.61 22.21
N SER A 495 -9.44 24.37 22.54
CA SER A 495 -8.95 23.32 21.64
C SER A 495 -10.02 22.85 20.62
N TRP A 496 -11.31 22.82 20.98
CA TRP A 496 -12.40 22.35 20.10
C TRP A 496 -12.78 23.37 19.01
N ALA A 497 -12.55 24.66 19.27
CA ALA A 497 -12.87 25.75 18.34
C ALA A 497 -12.04 25.74 17.04
N LYS A 498 -10.81 25.20 17.07
CA LYS A 498 -9.95 25.08 15.87
C LYS A 498 -10.51 24.09 14.84
N TYR A 499 -11.17 23.03 15.30
CA TYR A 499 -11.79 22.04 14.44
C TYR A 499 -13.14 22.52 13.88
N LEU A 500 -13.81 23.45 14.55
CA LEU A 500 -15.10 24.05 14.15
C LEU A 500 -14.99 25.06 13.00
N ALA A 501 -13.82 25.66 12.79
CA ALA A 501 -13.65 26.86 11.94
C ALA A 501 -13.86 26.63 10.42
N SER A 502 -14.03 25.39 9.95
CA SER A 502 -14.23 25.04 8.53
C SER A 502 -15.68 24.73 8.13
N PHE A 503 -16.64 24.76 9.07
CA PHE A 503 -18.00 24.27 8.84
C PHE A 503 -19.00 25.35 8.46
N VAL A 504 -19.21 25.59 7.17
CA VAL A 504 -20.12 26.67 6.73
C VAL A 504 -21.27 26.19 5.81
N LYS A 505 -21.20 25.03 5.13
CA LYS A 505 -22.26 24.62 4.17
C LYS A 505 -22.54 23.12 4.13
N LEU A 506 -23.79 22.71 4.34
CA LEU A 506 -24.30 21.35 4.12
C LEU A 506 -24.52 21.08 2.61
N PRO A 507 -24.31 19.85 2.11
CA PRO A 507 -24.70 19.48 0.74
C PRO A 507 -26.21 19.66 0.52
N LEU A 508 -26.62 20.05 -0.69
CA LEU A 508 -28.04 20.26 -1.04
C LEU A 508 -28.91 19.00 -0.81
N SER A 509 -28.36 17.82 -1.09
CA SER A 509 -29.01 16.52 -0.84
C SER A 509 -29.34 16.29 0.64
N ILE A 510 -28.46 16.75 1.53
CA ILE A 510 -28.65 16.71 2.98
C ILE A 510 -29.63 17.78 3.45
N VAL A 511 -29.55 19.00 2.89
CA VAL A 511 -30.54 20.06 3.17
C VAL A 511 -31.95 19.59 2.82
N ASN A 512 -32.12 18.92 1.69
CA ASN A 512 -33.40 18.33 1.29
C ASN A 512 -33.85 17.24 2.27
N THR A 513 -32.94 16.35 2.68
CA THR A 513 -33.25 15.30 3.66
C THR A 513 -33.66 15.90 5.01
N VAL A 514 -32.92 16.90 5.53
CA VAL A 514 -33.26 17.60 6.77
C VAL A 514 -34.60 18.35 6.62
N GLY A 515 -34.84 19.00 5.49
CA GLY A 515 -36.09 19.67 5.18
C GLY A 515 -37.28 18.70 5.14
N GLU A 516 -37.12 17.53 4.51
CA GLU A 516 -38.10 16.45 4.55
C GLU A 516 -38.33 15.99 5.98
N MET A 517 -37.28 15.72 6.77
CA MET A 517 -37.39 15.33 8.18
C MET A 517 -38.13 16.38 9.02
N ALA A 518 -37.84 17.66 8.79
CA ALA A 518 -38.44 18.76 9.52
C ALA A 518 -39.93 18.92 9.14
N LEU A 519 -40.28 18.93 7.86
CA LEU A 519 -41.68 18.88 7.41
C LEU A 519 -42.42 17.66 7.98
N THR A 520 -41.70 16.56 8.08
CA THR A 520 -42.18 15.29 8.60
C THR A 520 -42.47 15.42 10.10
N ILE A 521 -41.57 15.98 10.92
CA ILE A 521 -41.75 16.17 12.37
C ILE A 521 -42.76 17.29 12.68
N PHE A 522 -42.71 18.41 11.97
CA PHE A 522 -43.41 19.65 12.36
C PHE A 522 -44.59 20.02 11.45
N GLY A 523 -44.79 19.32 10.33
CA GLY A 523 -45.76 19.73 9.31
C GLY A 523 -45.36 21.05 8.64
N ARG A 524 -46.33 21.90 8.31
CA ARG A 524 -46.08 23.22 7.68
C ARG A 524 -45.60 24.30 8.66
N GLU A 525 -45.63 24.03 9.97
CA GLU A 525 -45.19 24.96 11.01
C GLU A 525 -43.76 24.62 11.44
N LEU A 526 -42.78 25.01 10.63
CA LEU A 526 -41.36 24.83 10.95
C LEU A 526 -40.92 25.80 12.07
N PRO A 527 -40.37 25.33 13.20
CA PRO A 527 -39.69 26.19 14.16
C PRO A 527 -38.50 26.89 13.48
N ARG A 528 -38.29 28.19 13.76
CA ARG A 528 -37.21 29.00 13.17
C ARG A 528 -35.79 28.62 13.63
N GLU A 529 -35.64 27.76 14.64
CA GLU A 529 -34.36 27.44 15.29
C GLU A 529 -34.13 25.93 15.45
N ILE A 530 -34.07 25.19 14.34
CA ILE A 530 -33.55 23.81 14.39
C ILE A 530 -32.13 23.83 13.80
N SER A 531 -31.12 24.08 14.65
CA SER A 531 -29.75 23.75 14.28
C SER A 531 -29.61 22.23 14.32
N MET A 532 -29.48 21.60 13.15
CA MET A 532 -29.18 20.18 12.99
C MET A 532 -27.84 20.05 12.26
N THR A 533 -26.78 20.63 12.80
CA THR A 533 -25.44 20.42 12.25
C THR A 533 -24.78 19.25 12.97
N GLY A 534 -23.97 18.44 12.28
CA GLY A 534 -23.32 17.26 12.88
C GLY A 534 -22.38 17.58 14.04
N VAL A 535 -21.94 18.84 14.17
CA VAL A 535 -20.91 19.26 15.13
C VAL A 535 -21.52 19.73 16.46
N ASP A 536 -22.69 20.38 16.43
CA ASP A 536 -23.45 20.71 17.64
C ASP A 536 -23.82 19.42 18.42
N ASN A 537 -24.06 18.33 17.68
CA ASN A 537 -24.37 16.99 18.18
C ASN A 537 -23.19 16.25 18.86
N LEU A 538 -22.06 16.90 19.13
CA LEU A 538 -20.93 16.30 19.86
C LEU A 538 -20.72 16.88 21.27
N SER A 539 -21.47 17.92 21.61
CA SER A 539 -21.46 18.49 22.96
C SER A 539 -22.06 17.51 23.97
N ALA A 540 -21.43 17.33 25.14
CA ALA A 540 -22.00 16.53 26.24
C ALA A 540 -23.33 17.11 26.79
N LYS A 541 -23.61 18.38 26.48
CA LYS A 541 -24.87 19.05 26.83
C LYS A 541 -25.96 18.84 25.77
N ASP A 542 -25.61 18.33 24.59
CA ASP A 542 -26.56 18.14 23.51
C ASP A 542 -27.58 17.04 23.85
N PRO A 543 -28.89 17.30 23.74
CA PRO A 543 -29.92 16.31 24.03
C PRO A 543 -29.81 15.04 23.17
N THR A 544 -29.35 15.16 21.93
CA THR A 544 -29.18 14.03 21.00
C THR A 544 -28.10 13.08 21.51
N VAL A 545 -26.96 13.58 21.97
CA VAL A 545 -25.88 12.75 22.52
C VAL A 545 -26.35 11.93 23.72
N LYS A 546 -27.10 12.56 24.63
CA LYS A 546 -27.65 11.88 25.83
C LYS A 546 -28.64 10.78 25.48
N ILE A 547 -29.37 10.92 24.37
CA ILE A 547 -30.26 9.86 23.87
C ILE A 547 -29.44 8.76 23.21
N LEU A 548 -28.46 9.12 22.36
CA LEU A 548 -27.60 8.17 21.66
C LEU A 548 -26.73 7.33 22.60
N GLU A 549 -26.33 7.88 23.75
CA GLU A 549 -25.63 7.14 24.81
C GLU A 549 -26.41 5.93 25.31
N GLN A 550 -27.74 6.00 25.34
CA GLN A 550 -28.61 4.93 25.85
C GLN A 550 -28.72 3.74 24.89
N LEU A 551 -28.25 3.89 23.64
CA LEU A 551 -28.35 2.86 22.62
C LEU A 551 -27.36 1.74 22.89
N LYS A 552 -27.90 0.53 23.09
CA LYS A 552 -27.10 -0.64 23.43
C LYS A 552 -26.39 -1.19 22.20
N ILE A 553 -25.09 -1.46 22.36
CA ILE A 553 -24.32 -2.26 21.41
C ILE A 553 -24.89 -3.68 21.39
N SER A 554 -24.96 -4.28 20.21
CA SER A 554 -25.40 -5.67 20.03
C SER A 554 -24.59 -6.63 20.91
N PRO A 555 -25.22 -7.55 21.65
CA PRO A 555 -24.50 -8.56 22.44
C PRO A 555 -23.70 -9.54 21.57
N ASN A 556 -23.97 -9.58 20.26
CA ASN A 556 -23.25 -10.42 19.30
C ASN A 556 -21.97 -9.75 18.76
N VAL A 557 -21.69 -8.50 19.15
CA VAL A 557 -20.51 -7.76 18.72
C VAL A 557 -19.55 -7.62 19.90
N LYS A 558 -18.33 -8.13 19.74
CA LYS A 558 -17.24 -7.89 20.67
C LYS A 558 -16.64 -6.53 20.37
N TYR A 559 -16.38 -5.69 21.38
CA TYR A 559 -15.77 -4.38 21.14
C TYR A 559 -14.62 -4.07 22.07
N PHE A 560 -13.75 -3.17 21.62
CA PHE A 560 -12.52 -2.77 22.28
C PHE A 560 -12.40 -1.25 22.26
N SER A 561 -11.78 -0.68 23.29
CA SER A 561 -11.55 0.76 23.41
C SER A 561 -10.05 1.05 23.47
N ILE A 562 -9.58 2.01 22.68
CA ILE A 562 -8.23 2.58 22.77
C ILE A 562 -8.38 4.07 23.06
N ILE A 563 -7.96 4.49 24.25
CA ILE A 563 -8.23 5.83 24.78
C ILE A 563 -6.90 6.58 24.92
N GLY A 564 -6.83 7.80 24.41
CA GLY A 564 -5.68 8.67 24.60
C GLY A 564 -5.70 9.37 25.96
N ARG A 565 -4.52 9.66 26.51
CA ARG A 565 -4.31 10.63 27.59
C ARG A 565 -3.06 11.44 27.33
N GLU A 566 -3.11 12.77 27.38
CA GLU A 566 -1.94 13.61 27.10
C GLU A 566 -0.87 13.48 28.17
N ASN A 567 -1.29 13.46 29.44
CA ASN A 567 -0.40 13.38 30.59
C ASN A 567 -0.51 12.00 31.25
N PRO A 568 0.59 11.22 31.38
CA PRO A 568 0.60 9.94 32.10
C PRO A 568 0.40 10.08 33.61
N GLU A 569 0.61 11.27 34.18
CA GLU A 569 0.44 11.54 35.61
C GLU A 569 -1.01 11.91 35.95
N GLY A 570 -1.39 11.66 37.21
CA GLY A 570 -2.72 12.00 37.75
C GLY A 570 -3.82 10.94 37.51
N PRO A 571 -5.01 11.14 38.10
CA PRO A 571 -6.13 10.22 38.00
C PRO A 571 -6.59 10.00 36.55
N LEU A 572 -6.87 8.75 36.18
CA LEU A 572 -7.28 8.40 34.82
C LEU A 572 -8.65 8.98 34.48
N GLU A 573 -9.55 8.99 35.46
CA GLU A 573 -10.94 9.45 35.35
C GLU A 573 -11.04 10.95 35.00
N GLU A 574 -10.03 11.72 35.39
CA GLU A 574 -9.90 13.16 35.14
C GLU A 574 -9.04 13.46 33.89
N SER A 575 -8.47 12.44 33.27
CA SER A 575 -7.58 12.60 32.12
C SER A 575 -8.34 12.85 30.80
N SER A 576 -7.60 13.35 29.80
CA SER A 576 -8.10 13.67 28.46
C SER A 576 -6.98 13.48 27.44
N ASP A 577 -7.34 13.20 26.19
CA ASP A 577 -6.43 13.24 25.04
C ASP A 577 -6.23 14.65 24.46
N GLY A 578 -6.62 15.67 25.23
CA GLY A 578 -6.62 17.09 24.85
C GLY A 578 -7.92 17.56 24.22
N ILE A 579 -8.80 16.62 23.85
CA ILE A 579 -10.09 16.89 23.20
C ILE A 579 -11.23 16.11 23.84
N VAL A 580 -11.04 14.80 23.99
CA VAL A 580 -12.01 13.86 24.54
C VAL A 580 -11.55 13.40 25.92
N PRO A 581 -12.31 13.72 26.98
CA PRO A 581 -12.06 13.18 28.30
C PRO A 581 -12.23 11.67 28.35
N TYR A 582 -11.45 11.02 29.22
CA TYR A 582 -11.52 9.58 29.43
C TYR A 582 -12.95 9.10 29.71
N TRP A 583 -13.69 9.77 30.61
CA TRP A 583 -15.07 9.38 30.97
C TRP A 583 -16.04 9.34 29.78
N SER A 584 -15.74 10.08 28.72
CA SER A 584 -16.55 10.13 27.50
C SER A 584 -16.18 9.04 26.49
N SER A 585 -14.89 8.66 26.45
CA SER A 585 -14.42 7.53 25.64
C SER A 585 -14.60 6.17 26.28
N HIS A 586 -14.67 6.13 27.60
CA HIS A 586 -14.89 4.92 28.36
C HIS A 586 -16.28 4.33 28.09
N LEU A 587 -16.34 3.03 27.85
CA LEU A 587 -17.57 2.25 27.74
C LEU A 587 -17.47 1.00 28.61
N ASP A 588 -18.36 0.90 29.58
CA ASP A 588 -18.55 -0.33 30.35
C ASP A 588 -18.83 -1.51 29.39
N GLY A 589 -18.21 -2.66 29.64
CA GLY A 589 -18.42 -3.88 28.86
C GLY A 589 -17.48 -4.10 27.67
N ALA A 590 -16.53 -3.19 27.42
CA ALA A 590 -15.48 -3.42 26.44
C ALA A 590 -14.69 -4.70 26.77
N ALA A 591 -14.42 -5.54 25.77
CA ALA A 591 -13.65 -6.78 25.95
C ALA A 591 -12.20 -6.49 26.36
N SER A 592 -11.65 -5.36 25.91
CA SER A 592 -10.48 -4.74 26.53
C SER A 592 -10.51 -3.24 26.33
N GLU A 593 -9.98 -2.50 27.30
CA GLU A 593 -9.67 -1.09 27.18
C GLU A 593 -8.16 -0.89 27.28
N THR A 594 -7.60 -0.05 26.42
CA THR A 594 -6.16 0.26 26.41
C THR A 594 -5.97 1.76 26.42
N VAL A 595 -5.31 2.26 27.46
CA VAL A 595 -4.98 3.68 27.59
C VAL A 595 -3.59 3.92 27.03
N VAL A 596 -3.47 4.89 26.11
CA VAL A 596 -2.23 5.26 25.44
C VAL A 596 -1.88 6.70 25.81
N VAL A 597 -0.62 6.93 26.17
CA VAL A 597 -0.13 8.29 26.41
C VAL A 597 0.04 8.99 25.06
N SER A 598 -0.95 9.80 24.70
CA SER A 598 -1.03 10.51 23.43
C SER A 598 -2.10 11.60 23.45
N GLY A 599 -1.97 12.57 22.55
CA GLY A 599 -3.08 13.45 22.19
C GLY A 599 -4.15 12.73 21.34
N HIS A 600 -5.10 13.50 20.81
CA HIS A 600 -6.31 12.99 20.15
C HIS A 600 -6.08 12.11 18.91
N SER A 601 -4.99 12.29 18.16
CA SER A 601 -4.63 11.46 16.99
C SER A 601 -4.03 10.10 17.40
N VAL A 602 -4.70 9.41 18.33
CA VAL A 602 -4.24 8.14 18.91
C VAL A 602 -4.04 7.05 17.86
N GLN A 603 -4.82 7.05 16.78
CA GLN A 603 -4.72 6.10 15.66
C GLN A 603 -3.39 6.19 14.88
N GLU A 604 -2.63 7.27 15.05
CA GLU A 604 -1.31 7.40 14.43
C GLU A 604 -0.17 6.92 15.33
N THR A 605 -0.47 6.62 16.60
CA THR A 605 0.57 6.27 17.58
C THR A 605 1.01 4.81 17.42
N PRO A 606 2.31 4.51 17.55
CA PRO A 606 2.80 3.13 17.50
C PRO A 606 2.09 2.21 18.51
N GLN A 607 1.80 2.69 19.72
CA GLN A 607 1.17 1.93 20.78
C GLN A 607 -0.26 1.51 20.41
N ALA A 608 -1.07 2.44 19.89
CA ALA A 608 -2.43 2.12 19.45
C ALA A 608 -2.42 1.16 18.25
N ILE A 609 -1.54 1.39 17.27
CA ILE A 609 -1.40 0.53 16.10
C ILE A 609 -1.00 -0.90 16.52
N LEU A 610 -0.05 -1.05 17.43
CA LEU A 610 0.33 -2.35 17.98
C LEU A 610 -0.86 -3.02 18.67
N LYS A 611 -1.67 -2.27 19.42
CA LYS A 611 -2.87 -2.82 20.05
C LYS A 611 -3.94 -3.25 19.04
N ILE A 612 -4.17 -2.47 17.98
CA ILE A 612 -5.06 -2.86 16.88
C ILE A 612 -4.56 -4.18 16.26
N ARG A 613 -3.27 -4.28 15.95
CA ARG A 613 -2.68 -5.48 15.37
C ARG A 613 -2.80 -6.69 16.30
N GLU A 614 -2.62 -6.51 17.60
CA GLU A 614 -2.84 -7.55 18.60
C GLU A 614 -4.29 -8.05 18.59
N ILE A 615 -5.26 -7.14 18.60
CA ILE A 615 -6.70 -7.46 18.54
C ILE A 615 -7.00 -8.26 17.26
N LEU A 616 -6.61 -7.76 16.09
CA LEU A 616 -6.85 -8.41 14.80
C LEU A 616 -6.18 -9.79 14.71
N ARG A 617 -4.97 -9.96 15.26
CA ARG A 617 -4.30 -11.26 15.32
C ARG A 617 -5.05 -12.26 16.21
N SER A 618 -5.62 -11.80 17.32
CA SER A 618 -6.42 -12.66 18.21
C SER A 618 -7.68 -13.20 17.53
N GLU A 619 -8.28 -12.44 16.61
CA GLU A 619 -9.42 -12.88 15.81
C GLU A 619 -9.06 -14.04 14.87
N ILE A 620 -7.86 -14.03 14.29
CA ILE A 620 -7.39 -15.11 13.40
C ILE A 620 -7.32 -16.44 14.17
N ILE A 621 -6.80 -16.41 15.39
CA ILE A 621 -6.63 -17.61 16.23
C ILE A 621 -7.98 -18.17 16.68
N THR A 622 -8.89 -17.28 17.08
CA THR A 622 -10.19 -17.68 17.66
C THR A 622 -11.24 -18.01 16.60
N LYS A 623 -11.09 -17.51 15.37
CA LYS A 623 -12.00 -17.74 14.24
C LYS A 623 -11.19 -18.12 12.99
N PRO A 624 -10.58 -19.31 12.94
CA PRO A 624 -9.74 -19.72 11.81
C PRO A 624 -10.55 -19.72 10.51
N THR A 625 -10.03 -19.06 9.48
CA THR A 625 -10.55 -19.18 8.11
C THR A 625 -10.11 -20.54 7.56
N ALA A 626 -11.02 -21.29 6.93
CA ALA A 626 -10.65 -22.51 6.22
C ALA A 626 -9.65 -22.14 5.13
N ARG A 627 -8.44 -22.72 5.18
CA ARG A 627 -7.38 -22.49 4.20
C ARG A 627 -7.69 -23.11 2.85
#